data_AF-A0A5C9AET7-F1
#
_entry.id   AF-A0A5C9AET7-F1
#
_cell.length_a   1.000
_cell.length_b   1.000
_cell.length_c   1.000
_cell.angle_alpha   90.00
_cell.angle_beta   90.00
_cell.angle_gamma   90.00
#
_symmetry.space_group_name_H-M   'P 1'
#
loop_
_entity.id
_entity.type
_entity.pdbx_description
1 polymer ?
#
loop_
_entity_poly.entity_id
_entity_poly.type
_entity_poly.pdbx_seq_one_letter_code
_entity_poly.pdbx_strand_id
1 'polypeptide(L)'
;MINSPRVCIQVQSVYIEAQSSPDNERYVFAYTVTIRNLGRAPVQLLGRYWLITNGNGRETEVQGEGVVGVQPLIAPGEEYQYTSGAIIETPLGTMQGHY
;
A
#
# COMPACT_ATOMS: atom_id res chain seq x y z
N MET A 1 -11.75 23.60 13.69
CA MET A 1 -11.94 22.25 13.14
C MET A 1 -10.85 21.33 13.70
N ILE A 2 -11.11 20.61 14.79
CA ILE A 2 -10.07 19.84 15.55
C ILE A 2 -10.22 18.31 15.35
N ASN A 3 -11.18 17.84 14.54
CA ASN A 3 -11.61 16.43 14.56
C ASN A 3 -11.22 15.59 13.32
N SER A 4 -10.40 16.10 12.40
CA SER A 4 -9.94 15.23 11.31
C SER A 4 -8.98 14.16 11.86
N PRO A 5 -9.17 12.87 11.55
CA PRO A 5 -8.26 11.83 11.97
C PRO A 5 -6.86 12.14 11.44
N ARG A 6 -5.87 12.07 12.32
CA ARG A 6 -4.47 12.32 11.96
C ARG A 6 -3.80 10.98 11.75
N VAL A 7 -3.75 10.52 10.50
CA VAL A 7 -3.13 9.24 10.14
C VAL A 7 -1.85 9.50 9.37
N CYS A 8 -0.76 8.80 9.74
CA CYS A 8 0.50 8.83 9.02
C CYS A 8 0.72 7.48 8.34
N ILE A 9 1.04 7.53 7.05
CA ILE A 9 1.34 6.36 6.23
C ILE A 9 2.83 6.37 5.93
N GLN A 10 3.50 5.25 6.20
CA GLN A 10 4.88 5.01 5.80
C GLN A 10 4.92 3.75 4.95
N VAL A 11 5.71 3.77 3.87
CA VAL A 11 5.82 2.63 2.95
C VAL A 11 7.29 2.37 2.67
N GLN A 12 7.65 1.09 2.69
CA GLN A 12 8.95 0.61 2.22
C GLN A 12 8.70 -0.44 1.14
N SER A 13 9.39 -0.34 0.01
CA SER A 13 9.32 -1.32 -1.07
C SER A 13 10.66 -1.99 -1.30
N VAL A 14 10.62 -3.24 -1.74
CA VAL A 14 11.79 -4.04 -2.07
C VAL A 14 11.50 -4.88 -3.31
N TYR A 15 12.47 -4.91 -4.23
CA TYR A 15 12.43 -5.80 -5.39
C TYR A 15 12.75 -7.24 -4.97
N ILE A 16 11.94 -8.20 -5.41
CA ILE A 16 12.10 -9.63 -5.09
C ILE A 16 12.65 -10.35 -6.31
N GLU A 17 13.98 -10.41 -6.42
CA GLU A 17 14.68 -11.04 -7.55
C GLU A 17 14.25 -12.50 -7.76
N ALA A 18 14.15 -13.28 -6.68
CA ALA A 18 13.79 -14.69 -6.74
C ALA A 18 12.38 -14.99 -7.30
N GLN A 19 11.49 -13.99 -7.35
CA GLN A 19 10.13 -14.12 -7.91
C GLN A 19 9.95 -13.36 -9.23
N SER A 20 11.01 -12.70 -9.68
CA SER A 20 11.03 -11.87 -10.88
C SER A 20 11.66 -12.61 -12.05
N SER A 21 11.26 -12.22 -13.26
CA SER A 21 11.80 -12.74 -14.52
C SER A 21 11.86 -11.58 -15.51
N PRO A 22 12.97 -10.82 -15.56
CA PRO A 22 13.12 -9.69 -16.48
C PRO A 22 12.88 -10.07 -17.96
N ASP A 23 13.30 -11.26 -18.38
CA ASP A 23 13.09 -11.77 -19.75
C ASP A 23 11.60 -11.95 -20.12
N ASN A 24 10.74 -12.04 -19.11
CA ASN A 24 9.28 -12.17 -19.26
C ASN A 24 8.55 -10.89 -18.84
N GLU A 25 9.25 -9.74 -18.77
CA GLU A 25 8.71 -8.45 -18.34
C GLU A 25 7.97 -8.58 -16.99
N ARG A 26 8.56 -9.32 -16.06
CA ARG A 26 7.92 -9.66 -14.79
C ARG A 26 8.78 -9.21 -13.62
N TYR A 27 8.44 -8.07 -13.01
CA TYR A 27 9.15 -7.53 -11.86
C TYR A 27 8.26 -7.56 -10.62
N VAL A 28 8.66 -8.32 -9.60
CA VAL A 28 7.93 -8.45 -8.34
C VAL A 28 8.50 -7.49 -7.31
N PHE A 29 7.63 -6.68 -6.73
CA PHE A 29 7.94 -5.82 -5.60
C PHE A 29 7.11 -6.24 -4.41
N ALA A 30 7.74 -6.46 -3.26
CA ALA A 30 7.05 -6.47 -1.98
C ALA A 30 7.02 -5.04 -1.43
N TYR A 31 5.92 -4.66 -0.80
CA TYR A 31 5.82 -3.40 -0.07
C TYR A 31 5.24 -3.64 1.30
N THR A 32 5.79 -2.95 2.29
CA THR A 32 5.33 -2.95 3.68
C THR A 32 4.80 -1.57 4.01
N VAL A 33 3.53 -1.50 4.39
CA VAL A 33 2.85 -0.27 4.79
C VAL A 33 2.70 -0.27 6.31
N THR A 34 3.08 0.83 6.94
CA THR A 34 2.77 1.13 8.34
C THR A 34 1.76 2.27 8.41
N ILE A 35 0.63 2.02 9.06
CA ILE A 35 -0.47 2.96 9.26
C ILE A 35 -0.47 3.36 10.73
N ARG A 36 -0.12 4.61 11.05
CA ARG A 36 -0.06 5.12 12.42
C ARG A 36 -1.22 6.06 12.70
N ASN A 37 -1.98 5.81 13.76
CA ASN A 37 -3.01 6.73 14.22
C ASN A 37 -2.40 7.75 15.20
N LEU A 38 -2.09 8.94 14.70
CA LEU A 38 -1.60 10.08 15.48
C LEU A 38 -2.75 10.96 16.01
N GLY A 39 -4.00 10.52 15.83
CA GLY A 39 -5.20 11.19 16.30
C GLY A 39 -5.51 10.91 17.77
N ARG A 40 -6.70 11.33 18.22
CA ARG A 40 -7.19 11.14 19.60
C ARG A 40 -8.37 10.17 19.70
N ALA A 41 -8.88 9.70 18.57
CA ALA A 41 -9.97 8.73 18.48
C ALA A 41 -9.50 7.52 17.65
N PRO A 42 -10.03 6.31 17.91
CA PRO A 42 -9.72 5.15 17.10
C PRO A 42 -10.14 5.37 15.64
N VAL A 43 -9.40 4.78 14.70
CA VAL A 43 -9.71 4.79 13.27
C VAL A 43 -9.81 3.36 12.76
N GLN A 44 -10.69 3.13 11.79
CA GLN A 44 -10.82 1.83 11.13
C GLN A 44 -10.52 1.99 9.65
N LEU A 45 -9.64 1.15 9.11
CA LEU A 45 -9.42 1.07 7.67
C LEU A 45 -10.53 0.18 7.08
N LEU A 46 -11.31 0.75 6.16
CA LEU A 46 -12.45 0.07 5.54
C LEU A 46 -12.12 -0.47 4.16
N GLY A 47 -11.37 0.28 3.37
CA GLY A 47 -11.03 -0.08 2.00
C GLY A 47 -9.70 0.52 1.56
N ARG A 48 -9.36 0.24 0.31
CA ARG A 48 -8.17 0.80 -0.35
C ARG A 48 -8.44 0.97 -1.83
N TYR A 49 -7.83 1.99 -2.41
CA TYR A 49 -7.66 2.16 -3.84
C TYR A 49 -6.19 2.42 -4.14
N TRP A 50 -5.67 1.78 -5.17
CA TRP A 50 -4.32 1.95 -5.69
C TRP A 50 -4.36 2.18 -7.20
N LEU A 51 -3.61 3.19 -7.64
CA LEU A 51 -3.20 3.40 -9.02
C LEU A 51 -1.72 3.02 -9.12
N ILE A 52 -1.44 2.01 -9.93
CA ILE A 52 -0.09 1.52 -10.21
C ILE A 52 0.29 1.98 -11.62
N THR A 53 1.34 2.76 -11.75
CA THR A 53 1.85 3.24 -13.05
C THR A 53 3.19 2.60 -13.32
N ASN A 54 3.30 1.86 -14.42
CA ASN A 54 4.57 1.26 -14.82
C ASN A 54 5.50 2.31 -15.46
N GLY A 55 6.76 1.93 -15.74
CA GLY A 55 7.78 2.81 -16.32
C GLY A 55 7.47 3.30 -17.74
N ASN A 56 6.49 2.69 -18.42
CA ASN A 56 6.00 3.10 -19.73
C ASN A 56 4.76 4.00 -19.64
N GLY A 57 4.30 4.34 -18.43
CA GLY A 57 3.11 5.16 -18.21
C GLY A 57 1.79 4.41 -18.29
N ARG A 58 1.80 3.06 -18.37
CA ARG A 58 0.57 2.26 -18.33
C ARG A 58 0.08 2.17 -16.88
N GLU A 59 -1.21 2.43 -16.71
CA GLU A 59 -1.88 2.45 -15.42
C GLU A 59 -2.69 1.17 -15.16
N THR A 60 -2.73 0.74 -13.91
CA THR A 60 -3.56 -0.37 -13.41
C THR A 60 -4.18 0.04 -12.09
N GLU A 61 -5.50 -0.11 -11.98
CA GLU A 61 -6.25 0.19 -10.76
C GLU A 61 -6.50 -1.08 -9.96
N VAL A 62 -6.32 -0.99 -8.64
CA VAL A 62 -6.64 -2.07 -7.69
C VAL A 62 -7.43 -1.48 -6.54
N GLN A 63 -8.64 -1.98 -6.32
CA GLN A 63 -9.50 -1.57 -5.23
C GLN A 63 -10.08 -2.77 -4.48
N GLY A 64 -10.43 -2.57 -3.21
CA GLY A 64 -11.11 -3.59 -2.43
C GLY A 64 -11.22 -3.24 -0.96
N GLU A 65 -11.95 -4.07 -0.23
CA GLU A 65 -12.14 -3.93 1.21
C GLU A 65 -10.86 -4.28 1.98
N GLY A 66 -10.64 -3.53 3.06
CA GLY A 66 -9.57 -3.76 4.01
C GLY A 66 -8.16 -3.74 3.41
N VAL A 67 -7.25 -4.42 4.08
CA VAL A 67 -5.89 -4.74 3.66
C VAL A 67 -5.60 -6.18 4.06
N VAL A 68 -4.97 -6.97 3.18
CA VAL A 68 -4.63 -8.38 3.45
C VAL A 68 -5.77 -9.23 4.03
N GLY A 69 -7.01 -8.94 3.65
CA GLY A 69 -8.21 -9.66 4.10
C GLY A 69 -8.82 -9.18 5.41
N VAL A 70 -8.34 -8.08 6.00
CA VAL A 70 -8.86 -7.54 7.27
C VAL A 70 -9.11 -6.03 7.22
N GLN A 71 -10.01 -5.54 8.08
CA GLN A 71 -10.29 -4.12 8.28
C GLN A 71 -9.81 -3.69 9.69
N PRO A 72 -8.52 -3.32 9.85
CA PRO A 72 -7.93 -3.09 11.17
C PRO A 72 -8.54 -1.87 11.85
N LEU A 73 -8.87 -2.03 13.14
CA LEU A 73 -9.18 -0.93 14.06
C LEU A 73 -7.89 -0.53 14.78
N ILE A 74 -7.47 0.73 14.62
CA ILE A 74 -6.20 1.27 15.12
C ILE A 74 -6.51 2.31 16.20
N ALA A 75 -6.17 1.99 17.44
CA ALA A 75 -6.36 2.90 18.57
C ALA A 75 -5.44 4.14 18.48
N PRO A 76 -5.75 5.24 19.19
CA PRO A 76 -4.87 6.41 19.24
C PRO A 76 -3.45 6.03 19.72
N GLY A 77 -2.43 6.45 18.99
CA GLY A 77 -1.02 6.17 19.28
C GLY A 77 -0.51 4.83 18.75
N GLU A 78 -1.40 3.92 18.33
CA GLU A 78 -1.05 2.61 17.80
C GLU A 78 -0.77 2.63 16.29
N GLU A 79 -0.17 1.54 15.82
CA GLU A 79 0.11 1.31 14.41
C GLU A 79 -0.34 -0.07 13.94
N TYR A 80 -0.70 -0.16 12.66
CA TYR A 80 -0.94 -1.42 11.96
C TYR A 80 0.03 -1.53 10.80
N GLN A 81 0.71 -2.67 10.70
CA GLN A 81 1.67 -2.95 9.64
C GLN A 81 1.23 -4.17 8.83
N TYR A 82 1.35 -4.07 7.51
CA TYR A 82 1.13 -5.21 6.63
C TYR A 82 2.08 -5.19 5.44
N THR A 83 2.37 -6.38 4.90
CA THR A 83 3.17 -6.57 3.69
C THR A 83 2.30 -7.19 2.61
N SER A 84 2.45 -6.71 1.38
CA SER A 84 1.79 -7.23 0.19
C SER A 84 2.72 -7.11 -1.02
N GLY A 85 2.28 -7.60 -2.19
CA GLY A 85 3.06 -7.61 -3.41
C GLY A 85 2.39 -6.87 -4.56
N ALA A 86 3.21 -6.36 -5.49
CA ALA A 86 2.79 -5.87 -6.79
C ALA A 86 3.66 -6.48 -7.88
N ILE A 87 3.04 -6.77 -9.03
CA ILE A 87 3.73 -7.20 -10.24
C ILE A 87 3.70 -6.03 -11.21
N ILE A 88 4.86 -5.59 -11.67
CA ILE A 88 4.99 -4.49 -12.63
C ILE A 88 5.74 -5.01 -13.85
N GLU A 89 5.33 -4.58 -15.05
CA GLU A 89 5.90 -5.03 -16.33
C GLU A 89 7.30 -4.43 -16.61
N THR A 90 7.74 -3.49 -15.79
CA THR A 90 8.96 -2.70 -15.97
C THR A 90 9.80 -2.69 -14.68
N PRO A 91 11.13 -2.47 -14.75
CA PRO A 91 12.01 -2.46 -13.58
C PRO A 91 11.77 -1.28 -12.63
N LEU A 92 11.00 -0.27 -13.05
CA LEU A 92 10.57 0.86 -12.25
C LEU A 92 9.07 1.06 -12.43
N GLY A 93 8.40 1.60 -11.41
CA GLY A 93 7.03 2.08 -11.45
C GLY A 93 6.71 2.90 -10.21
N THR A 94 5.52 3.48 -10.17
CA THR A 94 4.99 4.21 -9.03
C THR A 94 3.67 3.61 -8.57
N MET A 95 3.36 3.78 -7.28
CA MET A 95 2.09 3.41 -6.70
C MET A 95 1.58 4.59 -5.88
N GLN A 96 0.32 4.96 -6.08
CA GLN A 96 -0.35 6.02 -5.32
C GLN A 96 -1.80 5.61 -5.05
N GLY A 97 -2.43 6.19 -4.03
CA GLY A 97 -3.75 5.73 -3.63
C GLY A 97 -4.29 6.40 -2.38
N HIS A 98 -5.38 5.84 -1.87
CA HIS A 98 -6.02 6.26 -0.63
C HIS A 98 -6.66 5.07 0.09
N TYR A 99 -6.94 5.27 1.38
CA TYR A 99 -7.72 4.38 2.24
C TYR A 99 -9.03 5.05 2.64
#